data_AF-A0A2V8SB52-F1
#
_entry.id   AF-A0A2V8SB52-F1
#
_cell.length_a   1.000
_cell.length_b   1.000
_cell.length_c   1.000
_cell.angle_alpha   90.00
_cell.angle_beta   90.00
_cell.angle_gamma   90.00
#
_symmetry.space_group_name_H-M   'P 1'
#
loop_
_entity.id
_entity.type
_entity.pdbx_description
1 polymer ?
#
loop_
_entity_poly.entity_id
_entity_poly.type
_entity_poly.pdbx_seq_one_letter_code
_entity_poly.pdbx_strand_id
1 'polypeptide(L)' 'RQLVVFTAIDNLVKGAAGGAVQNMNLMFGLDEKTGLMLLGSNP' A
#
# COMPACT_ATOMS: atom_id res chain seq x y z
N ARG A 1 26.83 -8.08 17.35
CA ARG A 1 26.50 -7.49 16.03
C ARG A 1 25.09 -6.93 16.12
N GLN A 2 24.82 -5.71 15.62
CA GLN A 2 23.49 -5.08 15.62
C GLN A 2 22.98 -4.93 14.18
N LEU A 3 21.67 -5.10 13.99
CA LEU A 3 20.95 -4.88 12.73
C LEU A 3 19.86 -3.82 12.98
N VAL A 4 19.73 -2.87 12.06
CA VAL A 4 18.71 -1.81 12.11
C VAL A 4 17.95 -1.80 10.78
N VAL A 5 16.62 -1.76 10.84
CA VAL A 5 15.72 -1.79 9.68
C VAL A 5 14.73 -0.62 9.77
N PHE A 6 14.49 0.06 8.65
CA PHE A 6 13.55 1.18 8.55
C PHE A 6 12.54 0.94 7.42
N THR A 7 11.36 1.56 7.55
CA THR A 7 10.31 1.58 6.52
C THR A 7 9.66 2.96 6.50
N ALA A 8 9.17 3.37 5.34
CA ALA A 8 8.40 4.59 5.15
C ALA A 8 7.17 4.27 4.29
N ILE A 9 5.98 4.51 4.85
CA ILE A 9 4.71 4.29 4.17
C ILE A 9 3.77 5.47 4.46
N ASP A 10 2.88 5.76 3.52
CA ASP A 10 1.70 6.57 3.80
C ASP A 10 0.80 5.79 4.77
N ASN A 11 0.49 6.39 5.92
CA ASN A 11 -0.27 5.75 7.00
C ASN A 11 -1.75 5.54 6.66
N LEU A 12 -2.33 6.33 5.75
CA LEU A 12 -3.74 6.22 5.37
C LEU A 12 -3.92 5.41 4.08
N VAL A 13 -2.95 5.43 3.17
CA VAL A 13 -2.95 4.58 1.98
C VAL A 13 -2.45 3.19 2.37
N LYS A 14 -1.13 2.95 2.40
CA LYS A 14 -0.62 1.60 2.65
C LYS A 14 -0.84 1.16 4.10
N GLY A 15 -0.85 2.10 5.05
CA GLY A 15 -1.13 1.82 6.46
C GLY A 15 -2.60 1.58 6.81
N ALA A 16 -3.55 1.90 5.92
CA ALA A 16 -4.98 1.69 6.17
C ALA A 16 -5.77 1.34 4.89
N ALA A 17 -6.40 2.32 4.25
CA ALA A 17 -7.41 2.12 3.21
C ALA A 17 -6.86 1.43 1.95
N GLY A 18 -5.64 1.76 1.54
CA GLY A 18 -4.96 1.12 0.42
C GLY A 18 -4.75 -0.38 0.67
N GLY A 19 -4.35 -0.78 1.89
CA GLY A 19 -4.26 -2.20 2.26
C GLY A 19 -5.62 -2.92 2.22
N ALA A 20 -6.68 -2.25 2.69
CA ALA A 20 -8.04 -2.79 2.62
C ALA A 20 -8.50 -3.00 1.16
N VAL A 21 -8.24 -2.04 0.27
CA VAL A 21 -8.59 -2.14 -1.15
C VAL A 21 -7.75 -3.21 -1.87
N GLN A 22 -6.47 -3.36 -1.56
CA GLN A 22 -5.66 -4.47 -2.13
C GLN A 22 -6.26 -5.82 -1.78
N ASN A 23 -6.61 -6.03 -0.51
CA ASN A 23 -7.21 -7.28 -0.06
C ASN A 23 -8.59 -7.49 -0.71
N MET A 24 -9.39 -6.43 -0.83
CA MET A 24 -10.66 -6.46 -1.55
C MET A 24 -10.45 -6.88 -3.02
N ASN A 25 -9.49 -6.28 -3.72
CA ASN A 25 -9.19 -6.64 -5.12
C ASN A 25 -8.91 -8.14 -5.25
N LEU A 26 -8.07 -8.70 -4.38
CA LEU A 26 -7.79 -10.13 -4.35
C LEU A 26 -9.03 -10.97 -4.05
N MET A 27 -9.86 -10.58 -3.07
CA MET A 27 -11.10 -11.29 -2.72
C MET A 27 -12.10 -11.36 -3.88
N PHE A 28 -12.14 -10.33 -4.73
CA PHE A 28 -13.04 -10.26 -5.88
C PHE A 28 -12.38 -10.70 -7.21
N GLY A 29 -11.16 -11.24 -7.17
CA GLY A 29 -10.45 -11.71 -8.37
C GLY A 29 -10.01 -10.60 -9.33
N LEU A 30 -9.91 -9.37 -8.83
CA LEU A 30 -9.38 -8.22 -9.57
C LEU A 30 -7.85 -8.21 -9.50
N ASP A 31 -7.20 -7.48 -10.41
CA ASP A 31 -5.78 -7.17 -10.27
C ASP A 31 -5.54 -6.41 -8.95
N GLU A 32 -4.56 -6.85 -8.14
CA GLU A 32 -4.31 -6.29 -6.80
C GLU A 32 -4.10 -4.77 -6.82
N LYS A 33 -3.55 -4.23 -7.92
CA LYS A 33 -3.22 -2.81 -8.06
C LYS A 33 -4.38 -1.97 -8.61
N THR A 34 -5.52 -2.59 -8.91
CA THR A 34 -6.71 -1.89 -9.39
C THR A 34 -7.09 -0.76 -8.43
N GLY A 35 -7.13 0.49 -8.95
CA GLY A 35 -7.48 1.68 -8.16
C GLY A 35 -6.41 2.16 -7.17
N LEU A 36 -5.20 1.59 -7.18
CA LEU A 36 -4.12 1.89 -6.22
C LEU A 36 -2.83 2.41 -6.85
N MET A 37 -2.90 2.79 -8.13
CA MET A 37 -1.80 3.42 -8.87
C MET A 37 -1.69 4.89 -8.45
N LEU A 38 -1.26 5.13 -7.22
CA LEU A 38 -0.93 6.47 -6.74
C LEU A 38 0.55 6.75 -7.05
N LEU A 39 0.81 7.72 -7.91
CA LEU A 39 2.17 8.28 -8.04
C LEU A 39 2.41 9.15 -6.80
N GLY A 40 3.54 8.93 -6.12
CA GLY A 40 3.92 9.74 -4.97
C GLY A 40 3.92 11.22 -5.34
N SER A 41 3.30 12.06 -4.50
CA SER A 41 3.32 13.50 -4.69
C SER A 41 4.65 14.05 -4.19
N ASN A 42 5.50 14.52 -5.12
CA ASN A 42 6.56 15.48 -4.82
C ASN A 42 6.00 16.86 -5.13
N PRO A 43 6.12 17.88 -4.25
CA PRO A 43 5.78 19.25 -4.60
C PRO A 43 6.41 19.71 -5.93
#